data_AF-A0A358XUR8-F1
#
_entry.id   AF-A0A358XUR8-F1
#
_cell.length_a   1.000
_cell.length_b   1.000
_cell.length_c   1.000
_cell.angle_alpha   90.00
_cell.angle_beta   90.00
_cell.angle_gamma   90.00
#
_symmetry.space_group_name_H-M   'P 1'
#
loop_
_entity.id
_entity.type
_entity.pdbx_description
1 polymer ?
#
loop_
_entity_poly.entity_id
_entity_poly.type
_entity_poly.pdbx_seq_one_letter_code
_entity_poly.pdbx_strand_id
1 'polypeptide(L)'
;MKNFKPIIIALVALAVFGCTSESEPDQVSQAASDRAPDEKKTQASTRTEDPVSGKIRDVQFSVEQAILKSGTLELRQGSDFFADLSAEIVLFDDNPAGNRFKVPSDGPGLVPHLRLKQKLEDQGVPDTQSLMGNYQLDLVFGDSQPLGVPFSIVLTAEQHGTELRGSGFATYGDIKVIQGKLDTTYQSLDTLKLLAKRYTRRNYERLTALNDFGTTLYTNGSANPATAFVGLEALDGNDERRLVKLQFIMGQNGWEVANELEIDQIHEAHPVLSELKGNLRTVEGAKVRGVAGDRFEKELQAKALVGRIRGTSVNCYLSEAANKASCRAAGSLVNEGGYDCFRSFYLMTNDGPGWRYETDLEETQKVDYKTGQVVEGRPPSQYSCSA
;
A
#
# COMPACT_ATOMS: atom_id res chain seq x y z
N MET A 1 55.94 -5.30 21.51
CA MET A 1 55.66 -6.72 21.81
C MET A 1 54.70 -7.26 20.76
N LYS A 2 55.11 -8.33 20.05
CA LYS A 2 54.34 -9.26 19.19
C LYS A 2 53.54 -8.63 18.02
N ASN A 3 54.10 -8.53 16.81
CA ASN A 3 54.17 -9.56 15.74
C ASN A 3 52.85 -9.74 14.96
N PHE A 4 52.76 -9.16 13.75
CA PHE A 4 52.08 -9.80 12.61
C PHE A 4 52.78 -9.38 11.31
N LYS A 5 53.25 -10.37 10.55
CA LYS A 5 53.94 -10.23 9.25
C LYS A 5 52.93 -10.26 8.10
N PRO A 6 53.17 -9.53 6.99
CA PRO A 6 52.42 -9.69 5.74
C PRO A 6 53.03 -10.82 4.89
N ILE A 7 52.22 -11.50 4.09
CA ILE A 7 52.70 -12.43 3.05
C ILE A 7 52.45 -11.81 1.67
N ILE A 8 53.54 -11.79 0.92
CA ILE A 8 53.72 -11.26 -0.43
C ILE A 8 53.37 -12.32 -1.48
N ILE A 9 52.85 -11.83 -2.60
CA ILE A 9 52.51 -12.45 -3.87
C ILE A 9 53.70 -13.17 -4.51
N ALA A 10 53.47 -14.30 -5.18
CA ALA A 10 54.31 -14.75 -6.29
C ALA A 10 53.46 -15.40 -7.41
N LEU A 11 53.83 -15.06 -8.63
CA LEU A 11 53.14 -15.24 -9.91
C LEU A 11 54.05 -16.09 -10.83
N VAL A 12 53.47 -16.62 -11.90
CA VAL A 12 54.10 -17.08 -13.16
C VAL A 12 54.34 -18.59 -13.34
N ALA A 13 53.66 -19.17 -14.34
CA ALA A 13 54.29 -19.96 -15.41
C ALA A 13 53.36 -20.04 -16.65
N LEU A 14 53.87 -19.56 -17.79
CA LEU A 14 53.37 -19.73 -19.15
C LEU A 14 54.02 -20.96 -19.80
N ALA A 15 53.32 -21.63 -20.71
CA ALA A 15 53.92 -22.19 -21.93
C ALA A 15 52.87 -22.44 -23.03
N VAL A 16 53.21 -22.00 -24.24
CA VAL A 16 52.46 -22.08 -25.50
C VAL A 16 53.21 -23.03 -26.45
N PHE A 17 52.51 -23.82 -27.26
CA PHE A 17 53.00 -24.30 -28.58
C PHE A 17 51.82 -24.51 -29.55
N GLY A 18 51.89 -23.87 -30.73
CA GLY A 18 51.12 -24.21 -31.95
C GLY A 18 51.74 -25.41 -32.68
N CYS A 19 51.31 -25.92 -33.84
CA CYS A 19 50.54 -25.40 -34.98
C CYS A 19 50.02 -26.58 -35.87
N THR A 20 49.17 -26.22 -36.85
CA THR A 20 48.97 -26.77 -38.22
C THR A 20 47.91 -27.84 -38.57
N SER A 21 47.16 -27.46 -39.63
CA SER A 21 46.69 -28.19 -40.83
C SER A 21 45.38 -28.99 -40.84
N GLU A 22 44.35 -28.34 -41.38
CA GLU A 22 43.44 -28.73 -42.48
C GLU A 22 43.41 -30.19 -42.97
N SER A 23 42.22 -30.81 -42.91
CA SER A 23 41.62 -31.67 -43.97
C SER A 23 40.25 -32.23 -43.53
N GLU A 24 39.18 -31.81 -44.22
CA GLU A 24 37.99 -32.64 -44.47
C GLU A 24 38.35 -33.67 -45.56
N PRO A 25 37.76 -34.89 -45.61
CA PRO A 25 36.32 -35.05 -45.87
C PRO A 25 35.67 -36.29 -45.21
N ASP A 26 34.33 -36.31 -45.14
CA ASP A 26 33.49 -37.34 -45.80
C ASP A 26 32.07 -37.38 -45.22
N GLN A 27 31.10 -37.28 -46.13
CA GLN A 27 29.69 -37.58 -45.90
C GLN A 27 29.46 -39.08 -45.76
N VAL A 28 28.73 -39.51 -44.73
CA VAL A 28 27.89 -40.72 -44.78
C VAL A 28 26.53 -40.44 -44.14
N SER A 29 25.56 -40.21 -45.02
CA SER A 29 24.25 -40.88 -45.12
C SER A 29 23.46 -41.34 -43.87
N GLN A 30 22.22 -40.83 -43.85
CA GLN A 30 20.95 -41.54 -43.67
C GLN A 30 20.40 -41.88 -42.27
N ALA A 31 19.38 -41.08 -41.93
CA ALA A 31 17.97 -41.46 -41.79
C ALA A 31 17.49 -42.31 -40.60
N ALA A 32 16.48 -41.70 -39.97
CA ALA A 32 15.28 -42.27 -39.36
C ALA A 32 15.28 -42.38 -37.83
N SER A 33 14.52 -41.49 -37.19
CA SER A 33 13.23 -41.91 -36.61
C SER A 33 12.56 -40.69 -35.98
N ASP A 34 11.40 -40.33 -36.54
CA ASP A 34 10.40 -39.48 -35.93
C ASP A 34 10.13 -39.89 -34.47
N ARG A 35 10.33 -38.96 -33.53
CA ARG A 35 9.57 -38.91 -32.28
C ARG A 35 9.26 -37.45 -31.96
N ALA A 36 8.04 -37.07 -32.33
CA ALA A 36 7.39 -35.88 -31.81
C ALA A 36 7.47 -35.88 -30.26
N PRO A 37 7.82 -34.76 -29.63
CA PRO A 37 7.64 -34.61 -28.19
C PRO A 37 6.14 -34.56 -27.89
N ASP A 38 5.70 -35.49 -27.05
CA ASP A 38 4.37 -35.60 -26.49
C ASP A 38 4.04 -34.32 -25.69
N GLU A 39 3.45 -33.32 -26.35
CA GLU A 39 2.81 -32.17 -25.70
C GLU A 39 1.57 -32.68 -24.95
N LYS A 40 1.77 -33.17 -23.73
CA LYS A 40 0.73 -33.16 -22.71
C LYS A 40 0.45 -31.72 -22.30
N LYS A 41 -0.26 -31.03 -23.18
CA LYS A 41 -0.99 -29.80 -22.91
C LYS A 41 -2.12 -30.17 -21.95
N THR A 42 -1.88 -30.09 -20.64
CA THR A 42 -2.95 -30.12 -19.63
C THR A 42 -3.77 -28.84 -19.78
N GLN A 43 -4.62 -28.79 -20.80
CA GLN A 43 -5.80 -27.94 -20.82
C GLN A 43 -6.91 -28.66 -20.07
N ALA A 44 -7.10 -28.25 -18.82
CA ALA A 44 -8.31 -28.43 -18.03
C ALA A 44 -8.32 -27.26 -17.04
N SER A 45 -9.37 -26.47 -16.86
CA SER A 45 -10.74 -26.47 -17.35
C SER A 45 -11.22 -25.01 -17.18
N THR A 46 -11.96 -24.50 -18.14
CA THR A 46 -12.79 -23.31 -17.99
C THR A 46 -13.77 -23.53 -16.83
N ARG A 47 -13.38 -23.09 -15.63
CA ARG A 47 -14.14 -23.21 -14.38
C ARG A 47 -15.42 -22.38 -14.47
N THR A 48 -16.53 -23.09 -14.58
CA THR A 48 -17.89 -22.58 -14.59
C THR A 48 -18.44 -22.83 -13.19
N GLU A 49 -18.19 -21.93 -12.23
CA GLU A 49 -18.72 -22.09 -10.87
C GLU A 49 -19.28 -20.76 -10.36
N ASP A 50 -20.40 -20.88 -9.64
CA ASP A 50 -21.08 -19.77 -8.96
C ASP A 50 -20.13 -19.00 -8.02
N PRO A 51 -20.41 -17.71 -7.75
CA PRO A 51 -19.67 -16.94 -6.75
C PRO A 51 -19.63 -17.66 -5.40
N VAL A 52 -18.51 -17.51 -4.67
CA VAL A 52 -18.37 -18.12 -3.34
C VAL A 52 -19.53 -17.70 -2.43
N SER A 53 -20.24 -18.68 -1.91
CA SER A 53 -21.39 -18.46 -1.03
C SER A 53 -21.56 -19.62 -0.05
N GLY A 54 -22.42 -19.42 0.95
CA GLY A 54 -22.74 -20.43 1.96
C GLY A 54 -23.07 -19.79 3.29
N LYS A 55 -22.41 -20.24 4.37
CA LYS A 55 -22.59 -19.72 5.72
C LYS A 55 -21.26 -19.48 6.42
N ILE A 56 -21.22 -18.44 7.24
CA ILE A 56 -20.17 -18.18 8.22
C ILE A 56 -20.84 -18.04 9.57
N ARG A 57 -20.48 -18.90 10.53
CA ARG A 57 -21.03 -18.88 11.89
C ARG A 57 -22.57 -18.87 11.92
N ASP A 58 -23.16 -19.77 11.15
CA ASP A 58 -24.61 -19.95 10.96
C ASP A 58 -25.35 -18.80 10.25
N VAL A 59 -24.64 -17.74 9.85
CA VAL A 59 -25.20 -16.61 9.10
C VAL A 59 -24.95 -16.80 7.60
N GLN A 60 -25.96 -16.53 6.78
CA GLN A 60 -25.83 -16.60 5.33
C GLN A 60 -24.75 -15.64 4.83
N PHE A 61 -23.90 -16.14 3.95
CA PHE A 61 -22.77 -15.42 3.37
C PHE A 61 -22.79 -15.49 1.85
N SER A 62 -22.51 -14.35 1.22
CA SER A 62 -22.15 -14.26 -0.19
C SER A 62 -20.92 -13.38 -0.31
N VAL A 63 -19.92 -13.83 -1.05
CA VAL A 63 -18.70 -13.04 -1.25
C VAL A 63 -19.03 -11.78 -2.04
N GLU A 64 -18.61 -10.63 -1.52
CA GLU A 64 -18.67 -9.35 -2.24
C GLU A 64 -17.27 -8.94 -2.71
N GLN A 65 -16.25 -9.27 -1.93
CA GLN A 65 -14.85 -9.03 -2.26
C GLN A 65 -13.98 -10.17 -1.73
N ALA A 66 -12.96 -10.54 -2.51
CA ALA A 66 -11.90 -11.43 -2.09
C ALA A 66 -10.56 -10.69 -2.22
N ILE A 67 -9.80 -10.62 -1.14
CA ILE A 67 -8.54 -9.87 -1.06
C ILE A 67 -7.43 -10.84 -0.66
N LEU A 68 -6.33 -10.83 -1.42
CA LEU A 68 -5.11 -11.52 -1.04
C LEU A 68 -4.07 -10.50 -0.58
N LYS A 69 -3.64 -10.60 0.67
CA LYS A 69 -2.67 -9.69 1.27
C LYS A 69 -1.86 -10.40 2.36
N SER A 70 -0.53 -10.26 2.30
CA SER A 70 0.40 -10.77 3.32
C SER A 70 0.13 -12.24 3.69
N GLY A 71 0.09 -13.09 2.66
CA GLY A 71 -0.18 -14.52 2.78
C GLY A 71 -1.54 -14.90 3.35
N THR A 72 -2.54 -14.02 3.30
CA THR A 72 -3.91 -14.27 3.77
C THR A 72 -4.91 -13.98 2.67
N LEU A 73 -5.79 -14.94 2.38
CA LEU A 73 -6.99 -14.74 1.57
C LEU A 73 -8.15 -14.34 2.49
N GLU A 74 -8.64 -13.12 2.35
CA GLU A 74 -9.85 -12.64 3.01
C GLU A 74 -11.03 -12.72 2.04
N LEU A 75 -12.08 -13.45 2.43
CA LEU A 75 -13.38 -13.44 1.77
C LEU A 75 -14.32 -12.59 2.64
N ARG A 76 -14.87 -11.50 2.10
CA ARG A 76 -15.65 -10.56 2.89
C ARG A 76 -16.98 -10.18 2.25
N GLN A 77 -17.93 -9.89 3.12
CA GLN A 77 -19.24 -9.30 2.84
C GLN A 77 -19.37 -8.01 3.63
N GLY A 78 -19.81 -6.92 2.98
CA GLY A 78 -19.88 -5.59 3.56
C GLY A 78 -18.71 -4.68 3.15
N SER A 79 -19.03 -3.42 2.92
CA SER A 79 -18.12 -2.39 2.38
C SER A 79 -17.50 -1.47 3.44
N ASP A 80 -17.88 -1.63 4.71
CA ASP A 80 -17.33 -0.83 5.80
C ASP A 80 -15.88 -1.21 6.13
N PHE A 81 -15.21 -0.41 6.97
CA PHE A 81 -13.85 -0.70 7.45
C PHE A 81 -13.73 -2.13 8.00
N PHE A 82 -14.70 -2.53 8.83
CA PHE A 82 -14.91 -3.91 9.21
C PHE A 82 -16.02 -4.51 8.35
N ALA A 83 -15.73 -5.65 7.73
CA ALA A 83 -16.72 -6.47 7.05
C ALA A 83 -17.81 -6.91 8.03
N ASP A 84 -19.05 -7.06 7.53
CA ASP A 84 -20.15 -7.60 8.31
C ASP A 84 -19.89 -9.07 8.65
N LEU A 85 -19.38 -9.82 7.66
CA LEU A 85 -18.87 -11.17 7.79
C LEU A 85 -17.58 -11.31 6.99
N SER A 86 -16.59 -12.00 7.54
CA SER A 86 -15.43 -12.43 6.77
C SER A 86 -14.84 -13.78 7.20
N ALA A 87 -14.27 -14.48 6.23
CA ALA A 87 -13.42 -15.64 6.43
C ALA A 87 -12.00 -15.29 5.95
N GLU A 88 -11.04 -15.27 6.88
CA GLU A 88 -9.62 -15.11 6.56
C GLU A 88 -8.94 -16.47 6.60
N ILE A 89 -8.38 -16.89 5.48
CA ILE A 89 -7.55 -18.09 5.36
C ILE A 89 -6.09 -17.65 5.29
N VAL A 90 -5.37 -17.82 6.40
CA VAL A 90 -3.93 -17.53 6.50
C VAL A 90 -3.17 -18.69 5.89
N LEU A 91 -2.57 -18.47 4.72
CA LEU A 91 -1.86 -19.46 3.91
C LEU A 91 -0.38 -19.56 4.25
N PHE A 92 0.18 -18.50 4.84
CA PHE A 92 1.64 -18.33 5.05
C PHE A 92 2.45 -18.34 3.75
N ASP A 93 1.83 -17.94 2.64
CA ASP A 93 2.42 -17.85 1.31
C ASP A 93 1.97 -16.55 0.63
N ASP A 94 2.91 -15.63 0.41
CA ASP A 94 2.66 -14.33 -0.23
C ASP A 94 2.38 -14.45 -1.74
N ASN A 95 2.69 -15.59 -2.37
CA ASN A 95 2.44 -15.84 -3.79
C ASN A 95 1.80 -17.21 -4.03
N PRO A 96 0.51 -17.38 -3.67
CA PRO A 96 -0.18 -18.67 -3.76
C PRO A 96 -0.62 -19.06 -5.17
N ALA A 97 -0.26 -18.31 -6.21
CA ALA A 97 -0.69 -18.58 -7.58
C ALA A 97 -0.22 -19.96 -8.06
N GLY A 98 -1.12 -20.72 -8.68
CA GLY A 98 -0.89 -22.10 -9.10
C GLY A 98 -0.84 -23.13 -7.97
N ASN A 99 -0.89 -22.70 -6.70
CA ASN A 99 -0.82 -23.60 -5.55
C ASN A 99 -2.22 -24.09 -5.12
N ARG A 100 -2.24 -25.24 -4.45
CA ARG A 100 -3.42 -25.83 -3.81
C ARG A 100 -3.14 -26.03 -2.33
N PHE A 101 -4.09 -25.60 -1.50
CA PHE A 101 -4.05 -25.73 -0.05
C PHE A 101 -5.17 -26.66 0.40
N LYS A 102 -4.82 -27.64 1.23
CA LYS A 102 -5.77 -28.62 1.76
C LYS A 102 -5.68 -28.77 3.27
N VAL A 103 -6.84 -28.96 3.91
CA VAL A 103 -6.96 -29.35 5.31
C VAL A 103 -7.98 -30.48 5.42
N PRO A 104 -7.65 -31.61 6.09
CA PRO A 104 -6.33 -31.98 6.59
C PRO A 104 -5.28 -32.09 5.45
N SER A 105 -4.01 -31.83 5.76
CA SER A 105 -2.90 -31.94 4.82
C SER A 105 -2.38 -33.38 4.78
N ASP A 106 -2.02 -33.86 3.58
CA ASP A 106 -1.45 -35.20 3.36
C ASP A 106 0.07 -35.27 3.67
N GLY A 107 0.72 -34.13 3.97
CA GLY A 107 2.17 -34.05 4.17
C GLY A 107 2.62 -33.02 5.21
N PRO A 108 3.92 -33.02 5.58
CA PRO A 108 4.49 -32.06 6.51
C PRO A 108 4.49 -30.65 5.90
N GLY A 109 3.95 -29.67 6.61
CA GLY A 109 3.85 -28.29 6.15
C GLY A 109 3.04 -27.43 7.12
N LEU A 110 3.05 -26.11 6.89
CA LEU A 110 2.17 -25.20 7.60
C LEU A 110 0.73 -25.46 7.14
N VAL A 111 -0.13 -25.76 8.09
CA VAL A 111 -1.57 -25.89 7.86
C VAL A 111 -2.15 -24.47 7.83
N PRO A 112 -3.00 -24.12 6.86
CA PRO A 112 -3.68 -22.84 6.88
C PRO A 112 -4.37 -22.58 8.23
N HIS A 113 -4.48 -21.32 8.64
CA HIS A 113 -5.32 -20.96 9.77
C HIS A 113 -6.58 -20.26 9.27
N LEU A 114 -7.73 -20.63 9.83
CA LEU A 114 -9.00 -20.01 9.49
C LEU A 114 -9.40 -19.03 10.60
N ARG A 115 -9.75 -17.81 10.25
CA ARG A 115 -10.34 -16.83 11.17
C ARG A 115 -11.70 -16.41 10.63
N LEU A 116 -12.73 -16.60 11.45
CA LEU A 116 -14.11 -16.26 11.12
C LEU A 116 -14.47 -15.01 11.91
N LYS A 117 -14.83 -13.94 11.19
CA LYS A 117 -15.16 -12.65 11.78
C LYS A 117 -16.61 -12.31 11.52
N GLN A 118 -17.27 -11.77 12.53
CA GLN A 118 -18.64 -11.27 12.45
C GLN A 118 -18.73 -9.94 13.19
N LYS A 119 -19.22 -8.91 12.49
CA LYS A 119 -19.56 -7.63 13.11
C LYS A 119 -20.88 -7.78 13.85
N LEU A 120 -20.90 -7.36 15.11
CA LEU A 120 -22.09 -7.36 15.95
C LEU A 120 -22.55 -5.91 16.12
N GLU A 121 -23.86 -5.65 16.07
CA GLU A 121 -24.45 -4.30 15.98
C GLU A 121 -23.98 -3.34 17.09
N ASP A 122 -23.61 -3.86 18.27
CA ASP A 122 -23.18 -3.07 19.43
C ASP A 122 -21.66 -3.11 19.71
N GLN A 123 -20.87 -3.75 18.85
CA GLN A 123 -19.41 -3.86 19.05
C GLN A 123 -18.65 -3.03 18.01
N GLY A 124 -17.72 -2.20 18.49
CA GLY A 124 -16.85 -1.40 17.63
C GLY A 124 -15.77 -2.21 16.89
N VAL A 125 -15.68 -3.52 17.14
CA VAL A 125 -14.76 -4.46 16.47
C VAL A 125 -15.49 -5.78 16.20
N PRO A 126 -15.12 -6.53 15.16
CA PRO A 126 -15.71 -7.84 14.88
C PRO A 126 -15.34 -8.88 15.94
N ASP A 127 -16.31 -9.69 16.33
CA ASP A 127 -16.06 -10.91 17.08
C ASP A 127 -15.32 -11.92 16.19
N THR A 128 -14.20 -12.44 16.68
CA THR A 128 -13.26 -13.24 15.89
C THR A 128 -13.05 -14.63 16.49
N GLN A 129 -13.35 -15.66 15.70
CA GLN A 129 -13.08 -17.05 16.05
C GLN A 129 -11.94 -17.60 15.20
N SER A 130 -10.87 -18.07 15.84
CA SER A 130 -9.70 -18.64 15.14
C SER A 130 -9.67 -20.17 15.26
N LEU A 131 -9.44 -20.84 14.13
CA LEU A 131 -9.40 -22.29 13.97
C LEU A 131 -8.05 -22.69 13.35
N MET A 132 -7.26 -23.44 14.11
CA MET A 132 -5.97 -23.99 13.66
C MET A 132 -6.11 -25.42 13.10
N GLY A 133 -7.31 -26.00 13.19
CA GLY A 133 -7.66 -27.36 12.77
C GLY A 133 -9.15 -27.61 12.99
N ASN A 134 -9.61 -28.86 12.84
CA ASN A 134 -11.03 -29.25 12.93
C ASN A 134 -11.94 -28.57 11.89
N TYR A 135 -11.39 -28.35 10.70
CA TYR A 135 -12.13 -27.93 9.51
C TYR A 135 -11.56 -28.65 8.29
N GLN A 136 -12.32 -28.65 7.20
CA GLN A 136 -11.90 -29.14 5.90
C GLN A 136 -11.73 -27.98 4.94
N LEU A 137 -10.66 -27.98 4.16
CA LEU A 137 -10.38 -26.97 3.15
C LEU A 137 -9.85 -27.64 1.88
N ASP A 138 -10.37 -27.21 0.75
CA ASP A 138 -9.79 -27.43 -0.57
C ASP A 138 -9.80 -26.09 -1.31
N LEU A 139 -8.66 -25.42 -1.31
CA LEU A 139 -8.47 -24.11 -1.92
C LEU A 139 -7.48 -24.23 -3.06
N VAL A 140 -7.89 -23.86 -4.26
CA VAL A 140 -7.06 -23.95 -5.47
C VAL A 140 -6.96 -22.57 -6.09
N PHE A 141 -5.74 -22.08 -6.27
CA PHE A 141 -5.46 -20.86 -7.04
C PHE A 141 -5.08 -21.23 -8.47
N GLY A 142 -5.57 -20.43 -9.42
CA GLY A 142 -5.12 -20.50 -10.81
C GLY A 142 -3.85 -19.66 -11.04
N ASP A 143 -3.59 -19.35 -12.30
CA ASP A 143 -2.44 -18.54 -12.69
C ASP A 143 -2.57 -17.08 -12.22
N SER A 144 -1.44 -16.49 -11.83
CA SER A 144 -1.38 -15.08 -11.45
C SER A 144 -1.80 -14.18 -12.62
N GLN A 145 -2.59 -13.15 -12.32
CA GLN A 145 -2.99 -12.09 -13.23
C GLN A 145 -2.54 -10.72 -12.69
N PRO A 146 -2.44 -9.66 -13.52
CA PRO A 146 -1.91 -8.37 -13.07
C PRO A 146 -2.63 -7.70 -11.89
N LEU A 147 -3.88 -8.07 -11.60
CA LEU A 147 -4.72 -7.47 -10.56
C LEU A 147 -5.09 -8.44 -9.43
N GLY A 148 -4.64 -9.69 -9.51
CA GLY A 148 -5.07 -10.73 -8.57
C GLY A 148 -4.91 -12.12 -9.14
N VAL A 149 -5.64 -13.07 -8.56
CA VAL A 149 -5.57 -14.48 -8.90
C VAL A 149 -6.96 -15.12 -8.80
N PRO A 150 -7.41 -15.88 -9.81
CA PRO A 150 -8.65 -16.65 -9.71
C PRO A 150 -8.46 -17.80 -8.73
N PHE A 151 -9.53 -18.18 -8.02
CA PHE A 151 -9.50 -19.28 -7.05
C PHE A 151 -10.81 -20.05 -7.01
N SER A 152 -10.79 -21.25 -6.43
CA SER A 152 -11.98 -21.93 -5.91
C SER A 152 -11.75 -22.36 -4.49
N ILE A 153 -12.85 -22.46 -3.74
CA ILE A 153 -12.82 -22.92 -2.37
C ILE A 153 -13.94 -23.92 -2.13
N VAL A 154 -13.62 -24.95 -1.37
CA VAL A 154 -14.57 -25.71 -0.56
C VAL A 154 -14.05 -25.67 0.86
N LEU A 155 -14.80 -25.08 1.77
CA LEU A 155 -14.45 -24.93 3.18
C LEU A 155 -15.62 -25.41 4.03
N THR A 156 -15.37 -26.30 4.98
CA THR A 156 -16.38 -26.79 5.92
C THR A 156 -15.81 -26.82 7.33
N ALA A 157 -16.49 -26.16 8.27
CA ALA A 157 -16.23 -26.24 9.70
C ALA A 157 -17.59 -26.39 10.42
N GLU A 158 -18.16 -27.60 10.35
CA GLU A 158 -19.55 -27.88 10.77
C GLU A 158 -19.83 -27.50 12.23
N GLN A 159 -18.87 -27.76 13.13
CA GLN A 159 -18.97 -27.42 14.56
C GLN A 159 -19.02 -25.90 14.81
N HIS A 160 -18.78 -25.11 13.77
CA HIS A 160 -18.73 -23.65 13.80
C HIS A 160 -19.69 -23.03 12.79
N GLY A 161 -20.69 -23.79 12.33
CA GLY A 161 -21.75 -23.27 11.46
C GLY A 161 -21.24 -22.70 10.14
N THR A 162 -20.10 -23.18 9.65
CA THR A 162 -19.41 -22.56 8.50
C THR A 162 -19.29 -23.55 7.35
N GLU A 163 -19.76 -23.14 6.19
CA GLU A 163 -19.65 -23.86 4.93
C GLU A 163 -19.56 -22.85 3.79
N LEU A 164 -18.46 -22.83 3.04
CA LEU A 164 -18.27 -21.97 1.88
C LEU A 164 -17.90 -22.82 0.68
N ARG A 165 -18.53 -22.54 -0.46
CA ARG A 165 -18.18 -23.19 -1.73
C ARG A 165 -18.29 -22.22 -2.90
N GLY A 166 -17.47 -22.45 -3.92
CA GLY A 166 -17.58 -21.76 -5.21
C GLY A 166 -16.25 -21.22 -5.68
N SER A 167 -16.32 -20.26 -6.61
CA SER A 167 -15.14 -19.67 -7.22
C SER A 167 -15.18 -18.15 -7.22
N GLY A 168 -14.02 -17.52 -7.41
CA GLY A 168 -13.90 -16.07 -7.39
C GLY A 168 -12.55 -15.57 -7.89
N PHE A 169 -12.34 -14.28 -7.74
CA PHE A 169 -11.10 -13.60 -8.08
C PHE A 169 -10.60 -12.82 -6.86
N ALA A 170 -9.46 -13.22 -6.32
CA ALA A 170 -8.84 -12.57 -5.17
C ALA A 170 -7.90 -11.47 -5.67
N THR A 171 -8.19 -10.21 -5.31
CA THR A 171 -7.37 -9.08 -5.74
C THR A 171 -6.09 -8.97 -4.92
N TYR A 172 -5.02 -8.47 -5.54
CA TYR A 172 -3.80 -8.13 -4.78
C TYR A 172 -4.00 -6.80 -4.06
N GLY A 173 -4.26 -6.88 -2.75
CA GLY A 173 -4.67 -5.73 -1.94
C GLY A 173 -6.13 -5.32 -2.15
N ASP A 174 -6.53 -4.27 -1.43
CA ASP A 174 -7.90 -3.75 -1.44
C ASP A 174 -8.15 -2.92 -2.69
N ILE A 175 -8.42 -3.59 -3.81
CA ILE A 175 -8.82 -2.98 -5.07
C ILE A 175 -10.11 -3.63 -5.56
N LYS A 176 -10.78 -2.97 -6.52
CA LYS A 176 -11.97 -3.50 -7.18
C LYS A 176 -11.70 -3.71 -8.66
N VAL A 177 -12.19 -4.83 -9.20
CA VAL A 177 -12.05 -5.20 -10.60
C VAL A 177 -13.43 -5.34 -11.24
N ILE A 178 -13.68 -4.57 -12.29
CA ILE A 178 -14.92 -4.59 -13.06
C ILE A 178 -14.56 -4.95 -14.50
N GLN A 179 -15.15 -6.03 -15.03
CA GLN A 179 -14.89 -6.52 -16.39
C GLN A 179 -13.39 -6.73 -16.68
N GLY A 180 -12.66 -7.30 -15.71
CA GLY A 180 -11.22 -7.57 -15.81
C GLY A 180 -10.32 -6.33 -15.74
N LYS A 181 -10.88 -5.14 -15.49
CA LYS A 181 -10.13 -3.89 -15.37
C LYS A 181 -10.24 -3.34 -13.96
N LEU A 182 -9.19 -2.64 -13.53
CA LEU A 182 -9.21 -1.89 -12.28
C LEU A 182 -10.34 -0.86 -12.32
N ASP A 183 -11.19 -0.87 -11.30
CA ASP A 183 -12.15 0.20 -11.04
C ASP A 183 -11.40 1.42 -10.49
N THR A 184 -11.24 2.43 -11.33
CA THR A 184 -10.53 3.67 -10.99
C THR A 184 -11.36 4.61 -10.10
N THR A 185 -12.61 4.28 -9.82
CA THR A 185 -13.49 5.06 -8.93
C THR A 185 -13.46 4.56 -7.48
N TYR A 186 -12.92 3.35 -7.26
CA TYR A 186 -12.82 2.77 -5.93
C TYR A 186 -11.85 3.56 -5.04
N GLN A 187 -12.34 4.02 -3.88
CA GLN A 187 -11.60 4.89 -2.97
C GLN A 187 -10.81 4.05 -1.94
N SER A 188 -9.71 3.46 -2.38
CA SER A 188 -8.78 2.73 -1.51
C SER A 188 -7.34 3.17 -1.73
N LEU A 189 -6.51 3.02 -0.69
CA LEU A 189 -5.08 3.34 -0.78
C LEU A 189 -4.38 2.44 -1.81
N ASP A 190 -4.75 1.16 -1.90
CA ASP A 190 -4.14 0.22 -2.84
C ASP A 190 -4.50 0.56 -4.31
N THR A 191 -5.70 1.10 -4.56
CA THR A 191 -6.08 1.62 -5.89
C THR A 191 -5.18 2.80 -6.28
N LEU A 192 -4.98 3.76 -5.37
CA LEU A 192 -4.12 4.92 -5.59
C LEU A 192 -2.66 4.53 -5.83
N LYS A 193 -2.11 3.60 -5.04
CA LYS A 193 -0.75 3.07 -5.22
C LYS A 193 -0.56 2.43 -6.59
N LEU A 194 -1.54 1.66 -7.05
CA LEU A 194 -1.49 1.03 -8.36
C LEU A 194 -1.56 2.06 -9.49
N LEU A 195 -2.42 3.08 -9.34
CA LEU A 195 -2.50 4.19 -10.30
C LEU A 195 -1.21 4.99 -10.36
N ALA A 196 -0.58 5.28 -9.22
CA ALA A 196 0.71 5.95 -9.14
C ALA A 196 1.80 5.13 -9.87
N LYS A 197 1.93 3.83 -9.58
CA LYS A 197 2.90 2.95 -10.25
C LYS A 197 2.66 2.89 -11.77
N ARG A 198 1.39 2.85 -12.21
CA ARG A 198 1.03 2.89 -13.64
C ARG A 198 1.39 4.23 -14.29
N TYR A 199 1.11 5.35 -13.62
CA TYR A 199 1.48 6.67 -14.10
C TYR A 199 3.01 6.80 -14.22
N THR A 200 3.77 6.41 -13.20
CA THR A 200 5.23 6.48 -13.23
C THR A 200 5.80 5.66 -14.39
N ARG A 201 5.40 4.40 -14.53
CA ARG A 201 5.88 3.54 -15.64
C ARG A 201 5.54 4.11 -17.03
N ARG A 202 4.40 4.78 -17.17
CA ARG A 202 3.97 5.36 -18.46
C ARG A 202 4.75 6.63 -18.81
N ASN A 203 5.05 7.47 -17.83
CA ASN A 203 5.68 8.77 -18.06
C ASN A 203 7.21 8.73 -17.93
N TYR A 204 7.75 7.69 -17.30
CA TYR A 204 9.18 7.55 -17.02
C TYR A 204 9.68 6.16 -17.43
N GLU A 205 10.19 6.03 -18.66
CA GLU A 205 10.63 4.75 -19.23
C GLU A 205 11.77 4.07 -18.44
N ARG A 206 12.61 4.87 -17.78
CA ARG A 206 13.79 4.38 -17.04
C ARG A 206 13.57 4.28 -15.54
N LEU A 207 12.36 4.56 -15.04
CA LEU A 207 12.07 4.47 -13.61
C LEU A 207 11.35 3.16 -13.27
N THR A 208 11.90 2.42 -12.33
CA THR A 208 11.24 1.25 -11.72
C THR A 208 10.81 1.60 -10.30
N ALA A 209 9.50 1.70 -10.07
CA ALA A 209 8.95 1.94 -8.74
C ALA A 209 9.19 0.73 -7.81
N LEU A 210 9.79 0.98 -6.64
CA LEU A 210 10.06 -0.02 -5.61
C LEU A 210 8.96 -0.02 -4.55
N ASN A 211 8.92 1.05 -3.75
CA ASN A 211 8.06 1.17 -2.58
C ASN A 211 7.21 2.44 -2.70
N ASP A 212 6.00 2.40 -2.17
CA ASP A 212 5.23 3.60 -1.90
C ASP A 212 5.54 4.17 -0.51
N PHE A 213 5.27 5.47 -0.33
CA PHE A 213 5.39 6.16 0.94
C PHE A 213 4.33 7.25 1.07
N GLY A 214 4.01 7.62 2.32
CA GLY A 214 3.13 8.72 2.67
C GLY A 214 1.77 8.68 1.99
N THR A 215 1.24 7.50 1.66
CA THR A 215 0.00 7.39 0.88
C THR A 215 -1.18 7.87 1.72
N THR A 216 -1.86 8.93 1.30
CA THR A 216 -3.02 9.51 1.99
C THR A 216 -4.25 9.55 1.08
N LEU A 217 -5.43 9.47 1.70
CA LEU A 217 -6.73 9.60 1.06
C LEU A 217 -7.63 10.48 1.93
N TYR A 218 -8.11 11.58 1.35
CA TYR A 218 -9.02 12.53 1.98
C TYR A 218 -10.38 12.45 1.29
N THR A 219 -11.36 11.82 1.94
CA THR A 219 -12.76 11.81 1.51
C THR A 219 -13.43 13.08 2.05
N ASN A 220 -13.35 14.18 1.29
CA ASN A 220 -13.74 15.54 1.72
C ASN A 220 -15.27 15.77 1.86
N GLY A 221 -16.02 14.74 2.26
CA GLY A 221 -17.47 14.70 2.25
C GLY A 221 -18.05 14.69 0.83
N SER A 222 -19.37 14.79 0.70
CA SER A 222 -20.05 14.84 -0.60
C SER A 222 -19.95 16.20 -1.31
N ALA A 223 -19.61 17.26 -0.57
CA ALA A 223 -19.57 18.62 -1.09
C ALA A 223 -18.28 18.95 -1.86
N ASN A 224 -17.25 18.11 -1.74
CA ASN A 224 -15.92 18.31 -2.33
C ASN A 224 -15.42 16.98 -2.90
N PRO A 225 -14.66 16.99 -4.00
CA PRO A 225 -14.05 15.78 -4.51
C PRO A 225 -13.04 15.20 -3.51
N ALA A 226 -12.92 13.88 -3.50
CA ALA A 226 -11.86 13.22 -2.75
C ALA A 226 -10.50 13.57 -3.35
N THR A 227 -9.48 13.68 -2.50
CA THR A 227 -8.10 13.93 -2.92
C THR A 227 -7.16 12.94 -2.28
N ALA A 228 -5.99 12.75 -2.85
CA ALA A 228 -5.01 11.81 -2.33
C ALA A 228 -3.58 12.23 -2.67
N PHE A 229 -2.63 11.66 -1.96
CA PHE A 229 -1.21 11.76 -2.26
C PHE A 229 -0.58 10.37 -2.24
N VAL A 230 0.34 10.12 -3.17
CA VAL A 230 1.16 8.90 -3.21
C VAL A 230 2.60 9.31 -3.52
N GLY A 231 3.51 9.03 -2.59
CA GLY A 231 4.94 9.04 -2.85
C GLY A 231 5.40 7.67 -3.34
N LEU A 232 6.34 7.64 -4.28
CA LEU A 232 7.01 6.44 -4.75
C LEU A 232 8.52 6.63 -4.67
N GLU A 233 9.22 5.64 -4.10
CA GLU A 233 10.64 5.46 -4.32
C GLU A 233 10.84 4.64 -5.59
N ALA A 234 11.63 5.15 -6.52
CA ALA A 234 11.98 4.48 -7.77
C ALA A 234 13.49 4.42 -7.96
N LEU A 235 13.96 3.48 -8.77
CA LEU A 235 15.33 3.46 -9.29
C LEU A 235 15.31 3.96 -10.72
N ASP A 236 16.27 4.79 -11.09
CA ASP A 236 16.56 5.09 -12.48
C ASP A 236 17.44 4.01 -13.13
N GLY A 237 17.75 4.19 -14.42
CA GLY A 237 18.54 3.23 -15.18
C GLY A 237 20.01 3.08 -14.72
N ASN A 238 20.45 3.86 -13.73
CA ASN A 238 21.77 3.77 -13.10
C ASN A 238 21.67 3.27 -11.64
N ASP A 239 20.53 2.73 -11.23
CA ASP A 239 20.22 2.33 -9.86
C ASP A 239 20.28 3.49 -8.84
N GLU A 240 20.16 4.74 -9.30
CA GLU A 240 20.02 5.88 -8.40
C GLU A 240 18.58 6.02 -7.92
N ARG A 241 18.40 6.26 -6.63
CA ARG A 241 17.07 6.48 -6.05
C ARG A 241 16.50 7.82 -6.50
N ARG A 242 15.27 7.78 -7.02
CA ARG A 242 14.43 8.92 -7.35
C ARG A 242 13.14 8.86 -6.55
N LEU A 243 12.55 10.03 -6.30
CA LEU A 243 11.23 10.14 -5.71
C LEU A 243 10.26 10.64 -6.77
N VAL A 244 9.09 10.01 -6.84
CA VAL A 244 7.96 10.50 -7.62
C VAL A 244 6.84 10.80 -6.63
N LYS A 245 6.30 12.02 -6.67
CA LYS A 245 5.34 12.53 -5.69
C LYS A 245 4.07 12.96 -6.42
N LEU A 246 3.01 12.16 -6.33
CA LEU A 246 1.80 12.38 -7.10
C LEU A 246 0.65 12.77 -6.19
N GLN A 247 -0.08 13.80 -6.60
CA GLN A 247 -1.36 14.14 -6.01
C GLN A 247 -2.49 13.75 -6.95
N PHE A 248 -3.58 13.26 -6.38
CA PHE A 248 -4.75 12.81 -7.12
C PHE A 248 -6.01 13.58 -6.71
N ILE A 249 -6.93 13.70 -7.66
CA ILE A 249 -8.28 14.20 -7.46
C ILE A 249 -9.28 13.19 -8.03
N MET A 250 -10.39 12.98 -7.32
CA MET A 250 -11.49 12.18 -7.82
C MET A 250 -12.31 12.98 -8.82
N GLY A 251 -12.26 12.57 -10.09
CA GLY A 251 -13.06 13.11 -11.19
C GLY A 251 -14.32 12.29 -11.48
N GLN A 252 -15.02 12.63 -12.57
CA GLN A 252 -16.23 11.91 -12.99
C GLN A 252 -15.93 10.47 -13.48
N ASN A 253 -14.71 10.25 -14.00
CA ASN A 253 -14.28 8.96 -14.56
C ASN A 253 -13.32 8.21 -13.62
N GLY A 254 -13.26 8.60 -12.35
CA GLY A 254 -12.36 8.04 -11.35
C GLY A 254 -11.19 8.96 -11.01
N TRP A 255 -10.17 8.39 -10.36
CA TRP A 255 -8.98 9.10 -9.93
C TRP A 255 -8.12 9.59 -11.10
N GLU A 256 -7.73 10.86 -11.03
CA GLU A 256 -6.86 11.52 -11.99
C GLU A 256 -5.66 12.14 -11.26
N VAL A 257 -4.49 12.19 -11.91
CA VAL A 257 -3.33 12.90 -11.37
C VAL A 257 -3.59 14.40 -11.49
N ALA A 258 -3.67 15.07 -10.35
CA ALA A 258 -3.88 16.51 -10.25
C ALA A 258 -2.57 17.28 -10.36
N ASN A 259 -1.55 16.84 -9.64
CA ASN A 259 -0.22 17.44 -9.64
C ASN A 259 0.88 16.38 -9.50
N GLU A 260 2.06 16.73 -9.97
CA GLU A 260 3.31 16.06 -9.65
C GLU A 260 4.19 17.06 -8.92
N LEU A 261 4.55 16.73 -7.67
CA LEU A 261 5.31 17.62 -6.80
C LEU A 261 6.81 17.42 -7.01
N GLU A 262 7.55 18.51 -6.91
CA GLU A 262 9.00 18.49 -6.97
C GLU A 262 9.61 17.75 -5.76
N ILE A 263 10.87 17.32 -5.91
CA ILE A 263 11.55 16.54 -4.88
C ILE A 263 11.71 17.31 -3.56
N ASP A 264 11.74 18.63 -3.61
CA ASP A 264 11.86 19.56 -2.49
C ASP A 264 10.51 20.08 -1.98
N GLN A 265 9.40 19.53 -2.47
CA GLN A 265 8.04 19.86 -2.03
C GLN A 265 7.39 18.77 -1.15
N ILE A 266 6.46 19.15 -0.28
CA ILE A 266 5.61 18.28 0.52
C ILE A 266 4.14 18.52 0.19
N HIS A 267 3.32 17.47 0.18
CA HIS A 267 1.93 17.59 -0.27
C HIS A 267 1.04 18.48 0.61
N GLU A 268 1.43 18.71 1.87
CA GLU A 268 0.70 19.59 2.80
C GLU A 268 0.82 21.08 2.44
N ALA A 269 1.89 21.48 1.73
CA ALA A 269 2.10 22.85 1.27
C ALA A 269 1.39 23.16 -0.06
N HIS A 270 1.00 22.11 -0.80
CA HIS A 270 0.45 22.21 -2.16
C HIS A 270 -0.93 21.56 -2.21
N PRO A 271 -1.97 22.11 -1.56
CA PRO A 271 -3.28 21.48 -1.54
C PRO A 271 -3.87 21.36 -2.94
N VAL A 272 -4.43 20.19 -3.27
CA VAL A 272 -5.08 19.92 -4.56
C VAL A 272 -6.33 20.81 -4.76
N LEU A 273 -7.05 21.10 -3.68
CA LEU A 273 -8.25 21.93 -3.72
C LEU A 273 -7.91 23.32 -3.21
N SER A 274 -8.09 24.33 -4.07
CA SER A 274 -7.94 25.74 -3.71
C SER A 274 -9.08 26.26 -2.83
N GLU A 275 -10.25 25.66 -2.95
CA GLU A 275 -11.44 26.02 -2.17
C GLU A 275 -12.15 24.75 -1.66
N LEU A 276 -12.55 24.77 -0.39
CA LEU A 276 -13.42 23.76 0.20
C LEU A 276 -14.77 24.38 0.55
N LYS A 277 -15.83 23.59 0.37
CA LYS A 277 -17.17 23.88 0.86
C LYS A 277 -17.41 23.17 2.19
N GLY A 278 -18.02 23.85 3.15
CA GLY A 278 -18.33 23.30 4.45
C GLY A 278 -18.63 24.37 5.49
N ASN A 279 -18.66 23.97 6.76
CA ASN A 279 -18.75 24.92 7.86
C ASN A 279 -17.45 25.76 7.99
N LEU A 280 -17.50 26.81 8.81
CA LEU A 280 -16.35 27.70 9.04
C LEU A 280 -15.06 26.94 9.37
N ARG A 281 -15.13 25.90 10.21
CA ARG A 281 -13.97 25.11 10.63
C ARG A 281 -13.38 24.29 9.48
N THR A 282 -14.21 23.72 8.61
CA THR A 282 -13.77 23.00 7.42
C THR A 282 -13.01 23.94 6.48
N VAL A 283 -13.59 25.11 6.18
CA VAL A 283 -13.04 26.07 5.23
C VAL A 283 -11.77 26.71 5.77
N GLU A 284 -11.84 27.35 6.94
CA GLU A 284 -10.69 28.02 7.56
C GLU A 284 -9.63 27.02 8.01
N GLY A 285 -10.03 25.82 8.42
CA GLY A 285 -9.13 24.74 8.79
C GLY A 285 -8.28 24.23 7.62
N ALA A 286 -8.79 24.23 6.39
CA ALA A 286 -7.98 23.90 5.23
C ALA A 286 -7.05 25.04 4.83
N LYS A 287 -7.52 26.30 4.85
CA LYS A 287 -6.68 27.48 4.57
C LYS A 287 -5.48 27.55 5.50
N VAL A 288 -5.70 27.44 6.82
CA VAL A 288 -4.60 27.51 7.79
C VAL A 288 -3.64 26.33 7.69
N ARG A 289 -4.14 25.13 7.36
CA ARG A 289 -3.29 23.96 7.10
C ARG A 289 -2.36 24.18 5.90
N GLY A 290 -2.86 24.77 4.81
CA GLY A 290 -2.00 25.12 3.66
C GLY A 290 -0.88 26.09 4.03
N VAL A 291 -1.20 27.14 4.81
CA VAL A 291 -0.18 28.10 5.29
C VAL A 291 0.83 27.45 6.24
N ALA A 292 0.36 26.56 7.13
CA ALA A 292 1.24 25.78 8.00
C ALA A 292 2.11 24.77 7.23
N GLY A 293 1.57 24.16 6.18
CA GLY A 293 2.29 23.30 5.25
C GLY A 293 3.41 24.04 4.53
N ASP A 294 3.13 25.21 3.96
CA ASP A 294 4.14 26.07 3.32
C ASP A 294 5.26 26.48 4.29
N ARG A 295 4.91 26.85 5.53
CA ARG A 295 5.90 27.14 6.58
C ARG A 295 6.77 25.92 6.88
N PHE A 296 6.16 24.74 7.02
CA PHE A 296 6.86 23.50 7.34
C PHE A 296 7.78 23.06 6.19
N GLU A 297 7.32 23.18 4.95
CA GLU A 297 8.13 22.93 3.75
C GLU A 297 9.38 23.79 3.74
N LYS A 298 9.24 25.11 3.95
CA LYS A 298 10.38 26.05 4.01
C LYS A 298 11.36 25.70 5.12
N GLU A 299 10.88 25.24 6.26
CA GLU A 299 11.74 24.80 7.35
C GLU A 299 12.52 23.52 6.99
N LEU A 300 11.86 22.54 6.38
CA LEU A 300 12.51 21.32 5.89
C LEU A 300 13.52 21.62 4.79
N GLN A 301 13.21 22.53 3.86
CA GLN A 301 14.12 22.98 2.81
C GLN A 301 15.36 23.65 3.38
N ALA A 302 15.17 24.58 4.34
CA ALA A 302 16.28 25.28 5.00
C ALA A 302 17.24 24.31 5.73
N LYS A 303 16.74 23.15 6.16
CA LYS A 303 17.52 22.08 6.81
C LYS A 303 17.96 20.97 5.84
N ALA A 304 17.66 21.09 4.55
CA ALA A 304 17.90 20.07 3.53
C ALA A 304 17.31 18.69 3.86
N LEU A 305 16.12 18.66 4.49
CA LEU A 305 15.48 17.45 4.99
C LEU A 305 14.44 16.85 4.03
N VAL A 306 13.90 17.62 3.07
CA VAL A 306 12.75 17.18 2.25
C VAL A 306 13.02 15.89 1.47
N GLY A 307 14.23 15.70 0.94
CA GLY A 307 14.59 14.46 0.21
C GLY A 307 14.52 13.19 1.07
N ARG A 308 14.57 13.32 2.40
CA ARG A 308 14.50 12.21 3.36
C ARG A 308 13.09 11.97 3.88
N ILE A 309 12.13 12.84 3.57
CA ILE A 309 10.76 12.74 4.05
C ILE A 309 10.03 11.60 3.33
N ARG A 310 9.32 10.76 4.10
CA ARG A 310 8.44 9.68 3.61
C ARG A 310 7.03 9.72 4.18
N GLY A 311 6.76 10.64 5.09
CA GLY A 311 5.43 10.93 5.60
C GLY A 311 5.40 12.36 6.11
N THR A 312 4.29 13.06 5.91
CA THR A 312 4.06 14.38 6.50
C THR A 312 2.64 14.47 7.01
N SER A 313 2.43 15.22 8.08
CA SER A 313 1.10 15.60 8.52
C SER A 313 1.10 17.04 9.03
N VAL A 314 0.04 17.78 8.71
CA VAL A 314 -0.21 19.12 9.27
C VAL A 314 -1.61 19.19 9.86
N ASN A 315 -1.68 19.35 11.18
CA ASN A 315 -2.93 19.39 11.93
C ASN A 315 -3.07 20.73 12.64
N CYS A 316 -4.18 21.42 12.41
CA CYS A 316 -4.43 22.73 13.00
C CYS A 316 -5.68 22.74 13.88
N TYR A 317 -5.54 23.29 15.08
CA TYR A 317 -6.62 23.50 16.01
C TYR A 317 -7.00 24.98 16.05
N LEU A 318 -8.21 25.30 15.59
CA LEU A 318 -8.72 26.67 15.47
C LEU A 318 -9.46 27.09 16.74
N SER A 319 -9.35 28.38 17.06
CA SER A 319 -10.28 29.07 17.97
C SER A 319 -11.71 29.06 17.39
N GLU A 320 -12.70 29.32 18.26
CA GLU A 320 -14.12 29.40 17.90
C GLU A 320 -14.38 30.48 16.84
N ALA A 321 -13.70 31.62 16.96
CA ALA A 321 -13.78 32.71 16.00
C ALA A 321 -12.97 32.46 14.71
N ALA A 322 -12.23 31.34 14.61
CA ALA A 322 -11.36 31.01 13.48
C ALA A 322 -10.37 32.13 13.10
N ASN A 323 -9.87 32.85 14.10
CA ASN A 323 -8.91 33.95 13.96
C ASN A 323 -7.52 33.63 14.53
N LYS A 324 -7.41 32.54 15.28
CA LYS A 324 -6.17 31.99 15.83
C LYS A 324 -6.17 30.48 15.64
N ALA A 325 -5.01 29.88 15.41
CA ALA A 325 -4.86 28.44 15.39
C ALA A 325 -3.50 28.01 15.91
N SER A 326 -3.46 26.91 16.67
CA SER A 326 -2.21 26.19 16.93
C SER A 326 -2.11 25.04 15.95
N CYS A 327 -1.09 25.09 15.10
CA CYS A 327 -0.80 24.07 14.10
C CYS A 327 0.39 23.22 14.53
N ARG A 328 0.31 21.93 14.23
CA ARG A 328 1.39 20.98 14.43
C ARG A 328 1.73 20.36 13.09
N ALA A 329 3.00 20.43 12.74
CA ALA A 329 3.56 19.76 11.59
C ALA A 329 4.50 18.63 12.05
N ALA A 330 4.44 17.50 11.36
CA ALA A 330 5.34 16.38 11.58
C ALA A 330 5.80 15.78 10.26
N GLY A 331 7.05 15.33 10.22
CA GLY A 331 7.68 14.71 9.07
C GLY A 331 8.47 13.46 9.48
N SER A 332 8.23 12.35 8.79
CA SER A 332 8.93 11.08 8.98
C SER A 332 10.14 11.04 8.07
N LEU A 333 11.34 11.11 8.68
CA LEU A 333 12.63 11.17 8.01
C LEU A 333 13.25 9.78 7.92
N VAL A 334 13.67 9.36 6.73
CA VAL A 334 14.46 8.14 6.55
C VAL A 334 15.90 8.37 7.00
N ASN A 335 16.39 7.45 7.82
CA ASN A 335 17.74 7.37 8.35
C ASN A 335 18.34 5.98 8.14
N GLU A 336 19.65 5.83 8.38
CA GLU A 336 20.29 4.52 8.44
C GLU A 336 19.63 3.67 9.54
N GLY A 337 18.84 2.67 9.14
CA GLY A 337 18.22 1.71 10.07
C GLY A 337 16.81 2.05 10.58
N GLY A 338 16.16 3.11 10.09
CA GLY A 338 14.78 3.40 10.50
C GLY A 338 14.25 4.79 10.12
N TYR A 339 13.33 5.30 10.94
CA TYR A 339 12.69 6.59 10.77
C TYR A 339 12.89 7.48 12.00
N ASP A 340 13.32 8.72 11.76
CA ASP A 340 13.28 9.79 12.74
C ASP A 340 12.03 10.65 12.55
N CYS A 341 11.67 11.39 13.59
CA CYS A 341 10.59 12.36 13.50
C CYS A 341 11.06 13.78 13.69
N PHE A 342 10.73 14.61 12.72
CA PHE A 342 10.88 16.06 12.79
C PHE A 342 9.52 16.70 13.08
N ARG A 343 9.45 17.60 14.06
CA ARG A 343 8.21 18.25 14.49
C ARG A 343 8.42 19.75 14.61
N SER A 344 7.37 20.49 14.26
CA SER A 344 7.28 21.93 14.46
C SER A 344 5.87 22.31 14.91
N PHE A 345 5.78 23.36 15.72
CA PHE A 345 4.55 23.85 16.30
C PHE A 345 4.44 25.34 16.02
N TYR A 346 3.29 25.76 15.48
CA TYR A 346 3.12 27.11 14.96
C TYR A 346 1.86 27.76 15.53
N LEU A 347 1.97 29.02 15.89
CA LEU A 347 0.83 29.90 16.09
C LEU A 347 0.50 30.60 14.78
N MET A 348 -0.74 30.45 14.35
CA MET A 348 -1.29 31.08 13.15
C MET A 348 -2.37 32.10 13.53
N THR A 349 -2.47 33.15 12.74
CA THR A 349 -3.44 34.24 12.92
C THR A 349 -4.15 34.56 11.63
N ASN A 350 -5.39 35.03 11.76
CA ASN A 350 -6.15 35.61 10.66
C ASN A 350 -6.77 36.92 11.14
N ASP A 351 -6.18 38.04 10.71
CA ASP A 351 -6.56 39.41 11.04
C ASP A 351 -7.23 40.14 9.86
N GLY A 352 -7.75 39.41 8.86
CA GLY A 352 -8.50 39.96 7.73
C GLY A 352 -7.97 39.60 6.34
N PRO A 353 -6.66 39.70 6.03
CA PRO A 353 -6.15 39.40 4.69
C PRO A 353 -5.98 37.89 4.42
N GLY A 354 -6.15 37.05 5.44
CA GLY A 354 -5.96 35.61 5.38
C GLY A 354 -5.09 35.09 6.53
N TRP A 355 -4.86 33.78 6.55
CA TRP A 355 -4.02 33.15 7.56
C TRP A 355 -2.53 33.47 7.37
N ARG A 356 -1.83 33.72 8.46
CA ARG A 356 -0.39 33.93 8.49
C ARG A 356 0.26 33.31 9.72
N TYR A 357 1.51 32.91 9.57
CA TYR A 357 2.39 32.54 10.66
C TYR A 357 2.66 33.75 11.56
N GLU A 358 2.53 33.56 12.88
CA GLU A 358 2.85 34.56 13.90
C GLU A 358 4.15 34.23 14.62
N THR A 359 4.23 33.04 15.23
CA THR A 359 5.41 32.60 15.98
C THR A 359 5.43 31.08 16.11
N ASP A 360 6.58 30.53 16.49
CA ASP A 360 6.70 29.13 16.91
C ASP A 360 6.09 28.97 18.31
N LEU A 361 5.47 27.82 18.53
CA LEU A 361 4.94 27.39 19.83
C LEU A 361 5.89 26.38 20.47
N GLU A 362 5.88 26.33 21.79
CA GLU A 362 6.42 25.17 22.50
C GLU A 362 5.53 23.94 22.28
N GLU A 363 6.09 22.75 22.43
CA GLU A 363 5.39 21.49 22.18
C GLU A 363 4.10 21.32 23.02
N THR A 364 4.07 21.89 24.23
CA THR A 364 2.92 21.85 25.12
C THR A 364 1.92 22.97 24.87
N GLN A 365 2.28 23.99 24.10
CA GLN A 365 1.43 25.16 23.89
C GLN A 365 0.38 24.92 22.80
N LYS A 366 -0.81 25.49 23.03
CA LYS A 366 -1.92 25.46 22.07
C LYS A 366 -2.82 26.68 22.21
N VAL A 367 -3.65 26.90 21.21
CA VAL A 367 -4.70 27.92 21.28
C VAL A 367 -5.90 27.37 22.06
N ASP A 368 -6.36 28.12 23.06
CA ASP A 368 -7.64 27.87 23.72
C ASP A 368 -8.80 28.14 22.77
N TYR A 369 -9.78 27.22 22.76
CA TYR A 369 -10.87 27.26 21.80
C TYR A 369 -11.71 28.54 21.92
N LYS A 370 -12.05 28.95 23.14
CA LYS A 370 -13.02 30.02 23.37
C LYS A 370 -12.37 31.39 23.28
N THR A 371 -11.18 31.52 23.86
CA THR A 371 -10.51 32.82 24.00
C THR A 371 -9.54 33.11 22.87
N GLY A 372 -9.05 32.09 22.15
CA GLY A 372 -7.99 32.24 21.17
C GLY A 372 -6.61 32.51 21.78
N GLN A 373 -6.48 32.52 23.11
CA GLN A 373 -5.21 32.74 23.80
C GLN A 373 -4.34 31.49 23.77
N VAL A 374 -3.02 31.68 23.80
CA VAL A 374 -2.09 30.57 23.95
C VAL A 374 -2.13 30.10 25.42
N VAL A 375 -2.32 28.80 25.61
CA VAL A 375 -2.37 28.15 26.91
C VAL A 375 -1.49 26.90 26.92
N GLU A 376 -1.05 26.52 28.12
CA GLU A 376 -0.37 25.24 28.32
C GLU A 376 -1.35 24.07 28.19
N GLY A 377 -0.91 23.06 27.47
CA GLY A 377 -1.64 21.84 27.16
C GLY A 377 -0.87 20.59 27.55
N ARG A 378 -1.35 19.44 27.08
CA ARG A 378 -0.62 18.19 27.21
C ARG A 378 0.38 18.10 26.06
N PRO A 379 1.59 17.55 26.31
CA PRO A 379 2.47 17.21 25.22
C PRO A 379 1.73 16.27 24.26
N PRO A 380 1.98 16.38 22.97
CA PRO A 380 1.32 15.55 22.01
C PRO A 380 1.75 14.08 22.17
N SER A 381 0.91 13.18 21.66
CA SER A 381 1.26 11.77 21.58
C SER A 381 2.59 11.55 20.84
N GLN A 382 3.42 10.66 21.39
CA GLN A 382 4.66 10.17 20.78
C GLN A 382 4.42 9.53 19.40
N TYR A 383 3.23 9.00 19.15
CA TYR A 383 2.82 8.34 17.88
C TYR A 383 2.50 9.30 16.74
N SER A 384 2.66 10.61 16.95
CA SER A 384 2.31 11.63 15.96
C SER A 384 3.08 11.63 14.64
N CYS A 385 4.11 10.80 14.54
CA CYS A 385 4.97 10.70 13.35
C CYS A 385 4.60 9.47 12.50
N SER A 386 3.54 8.78 12.89
CA SER A 386 2.87 7.80 12.05
C SER A 386 2.00 8.55 11.05
N ALA A 387 2.64 9.19 10.06
CA ALA A 387 1.98 9.78 8.89
C ALA A 387 2.19 8.87 7.68
#